data_AF-A0A1X7KDR3-F1
#
_entry.id   AF-A0A1X7KDR3-F1
#
_cell.length_a   1.000
_cell.length_b   1.000
_cell.length_c   1.000
_cell.angle_alpha   90.00
_cell.angle_beta   90.00
_cell.angle_gamma   90.00
#
_symmetry.space_group_name_H-M   'P 1'
#
loop_
_entity.id
_entity.type
_entity.pdbx_description
1 polymer ?
#
loop_
_entity_poly.entity_id
_entity_poly.type
_entity_poly.pdbx_seq_one_letter_code
_entity_poly.pdbx_strand_id
1 'polypeptide(L)'
;MISWLLLIVLLLALTAIGTWLWGSVFGRGELLEPLDPDATREANLRAVTEGDIDGIEFEIVPRGYRPEQVDEVIAALAARLPDPKKD
;
A
#
# COMPACT_ATOMS: atom_id res chain seq x y z
N MET A 1 -14.95 42.08 -22.67
CA MET A 1 -14.29 41.70 -21.40
C MET A 1 -15.20 40.90 -20.46
N ILE A 2 -16.48 41.31 -20.26
CA ILE A 2 -17.47 40.53 -19.48
C ILE A 2 -17.56 39.05 -19.91
N SER A 3 -17.55 38.76 -21.22
CA SER A 3 -17.64 37.38 -21.73
C SER A 3 -16.47 36.49 -21.28
N TRP A 4 -15.27 37.04 -21.12
CA TRP A 4 -14.11 36.29 -20.66
C TRP A 4 -14.20 35.99 -19.16
N LEU A 5 -14.69 36.94 -18.37
CA LEU A 5 -14.96 36.73 -16.95
C LEU A 5 -16.02 35.64 -16.74
N LEU A 6 -17.11 35.68 -17.52
CA LEU A 6 -18.15 34.64 -17.48
C LEU A 6 -17.59 33.25 -17.83
N LEU A 7 -16.74 33.17 -18.85
CA LEU A 7 -16.10 31.92 -19.24
C LEU A 7 -15.18 31.36 -18.14
N ILE A 8 -14.38 32.22 -17.50
CA ILE A 8 -13.51 31.79 -16.39
C ILE A 8 -14.33 31.28 -15.21
N VAL A 9 -15.40 31.98 -14.83
CA VAL A 9 -16.30 31.55 -13.75
C VAL A 9 -16.96 30.22 -14.08
N LEU A 10 -17.42 30.04 -15.32
CA LEU A 10 -18.00 28.78 -15.78
C LEU A 10 -17.00 27.62 -15.70
N LEU A 11 -15.76 27.83 -16.14
CA LEU A 11 -14.70 26.82 -16.09
C LEU A 11 -14.33 26.46 -14.65
N LEU A 12 -14.24 27.45 -13.76
CA LEU A 12 -14.01 27.21 -12.33
C LEU A 12 -15.13 26.38 -11.72
N ALA A 13 -16.39 26.71 -12.03
CA ALA A 13 -17.55 25.94 -11.57
C ALA A 13 -17.52 24.50 -12.09
N LEU A 14 -17.27 24.30 -13.38
CA LEU A 14 -17.14 22.97 -13.98
C LEU A 14 -16.01 22.16 -13.35
N THR A 15 -14.86 22.79 -13.10
CA THR A 15 -13.70 22.12 -12.48
C THR A 15 -13.98 21.74 -11.04
N ALA A 16 -14.61 22.62 -10.26
CA ALA A 16 -14.98 22.36 -8.88
C ALA A 16 -16.00 21.23 -8.78
N ILE A 17 -17.05 21.28 -9.60
CA ILE A 17 -18.09 20.23 -9.65
C ILE A 17 -17.49 18.91 -10.12
N GLY A 18 -16.69 18.93 -11.19
CA GLY A 18 -16.03 17.74 -11.73
C GLY A 18 -15.12 17.07 -10.70
N THR A 19 -14.27 17.86 -10.04
CA THR A 19 -13.38 17.35 -8.97
C THR A 19 -14.16 16.77 -7.79
N TRP A 20 -15.24 17.44 -7.38
CA TRP A 20 -16.09 16.98 -6.27
C TRP A 20 -16.84 15.68 -6.63
N LEU A 21 -17.41 15.59 -7.83
CA LEU A 21 -18.06 14.39 -8.34
C LEU A 21 -17.07 13.22 -8.43
N TRP A 22 -15.89 13.45 -8.97
CA TRP A 22 -14.86 12.41 -9.03
C TRP A 22 -14.44 11.95 -7.64
N GLY A 23 -14.13 12.87 -6.73
CA GLY A 23 -13.71 12.53 -5.37
C GLY A 23 -14.79 11.82 -4.55
N SER A 24 -16.08 12.07 -4.84
CA SER A 24 -17.21 11.39 -4.19
C SER A 24 -17.50 10.00 -4.78
N VAL A 25 -17.37 9.83 -6.10
CA VAL A 25 -17.63 8.55 -6.78
C VAL A 25 -16.49 7.56 -6.58
N PHE A 26 -15.23 8.02 -6.72
CA PHE A 26 -14.05 7.16 -6.63
C PHE A 26 -13.47 7.08 -5.22
N GLY A 27 -13.96 7.91 -4.29
CA GLY A 27 -13.35 8.08 -2.98
C GLY A 27 -11.98 8.78 -3.06
N ARG A 28 -11.38 9.06 -1.90
CA ARG A 28 -10.06 9.72 -1.81
C ARG A 28 -8.89 8.73 -1.88
N GLY A 29 -9.16 7.49 -2.31
CA GLY A 29 -8.38 6.33 -1.89
C GLY A 29 -8.60 6.09 -0.39
N GLU A 30 -8.63 4.83 0.05
CA GLU A 30 -8.50 4.59 1.48
C GLU A 30 -7.09 5.04 1.86
N LEU A 31 -6.99 6.07 2.71
CA LEU A 31 -5.74 6.34 3.41
C LEU A 31 -5.58 5.16 4.35
N LEU A 32 -4.86 4.12 3.91
CA LEU A 32 -4.46 3.06 4.80
C LEU A 32 -3.66 3.76 5.89
N GLU A 33 -4.08 3.58 7.14
CA GLU A 33 -3.37 4.16 8.26
C GLU A 33 -1.91 3.66 8.19
N PRO A 34 -0.91 4.55 8.36
CA PRO A 34 0.46 4.12 8.36
C PRO A 34 0.64 2.98 9.35
N LEU A 35 1.23 1.87 8.90
CA LEU A 35 1.57 0.77 9.77
C LEU A 35 2.45 1.29 10.91
N ASP A 36 2.10 0.96 12.16
CA ASP A 36 2.99 1.21 13.28
C ASP A 36 4.18 0.23 13.16
N PRO A 37 5.42 0.73 12.97
CA PRO A 37 6.57 -0.13 12.69
C PRO A 37 6.85 -1.14 13.81
N ASP A 38 6.66 -0.74 15.07
CA ASP A 38 6.96 -1.60 16.21
C ASP A 38 5.88 -2.68 16.38
N ALA A 39 4.60 -2.29 16.25
CA ALA A 39 3.48 -3.22 16.32
C ALA A 39 3.49 -4.23 15.17
N THR A 40 3.81 -3.78 13.95
CA THR A 40 3.90 -4.63 12.75
C THR A 40 5.03 -5.65 12.90
N ARG A 41 6.19 -5.22 13.40
CA ARG A 41 7.31 -6.13 13.67
C ARG A 41 6.93 -7.19 14.69
N GLU A 42 6.27 -6.82 15.79
CA GLU A 42 5.83 -7.78 16.81
C GLU A 42 4.78 -8.75 16.25
N ALA A 43 3.81 -8.25 15.49
CA ALA A 43 2.79 -9.07 14.83
C ALA A 43 3.40 -10.10 13.89
N ASN A 44 4.35 -9.70 13.04
CA ASN A 44 5.03 -10.61 12.11
C ASN A 44 5.84 -11.70 12.84
N LEU A 45 6.55 -11.34 13.92
CA LEU A 45 7.29 -12.33 14.71
C LEU A 45 6.36 -13.37 15.35
N ARG A 46 5.20 -12.92 15.83
CA ARG A 46 4.17 -13.81 16.36
C ARG A 46 3.59 -14.71 15.26
N ALA A 47 3.23 -14.14 14.12
CA ALA A 47 2.67 -14.85 12.97
C ALA A 47 3.61 -15.96 12.48
N VAL A 48 4.91 -15.68 12.36
CA VAL A 48 5.94 -16.69 12.03
C VAL A 48 6.00 -17.81 13.08
N THR A 49 5.90 -17.46 14.36
CA THR A 49 5.95 -18.45 15.47
C THR A 49 4.71 -19.35 15.46
N GLU A 50 3.56 -18.80 15.10
CA GLU A 50 2.27 -19.51 15.05
C GLU A 50 2.03 -20.24 13.72
N GLY A 51 2.89 -20.01 12.72
CA GLY A 51 2.78 -20.59 11.38
C GLY A 51 1.73 -19.90 10.49
N ASP A 52 1.27 -18.71 10.88
CA ASP A 52 0.38 -17.87 10.09
C ASP A 52 1.18 -16.99 9.13
N ILE A 53 1.48 -17.53 7.95
CA ILE A 53 2.29 -16.81 6.95
C ILE A 53 1.45 -15.81 6.16
N ASP A 54 0.14 -16.05 6.04
CA ASP A 54 -0.79 -15.19 5.29
C ASP A 54 -1.05 -13.85 6.00
N GLY A 55 -0.80 -13.78 7.31
CA GLY A 55 -0.94 -12.58 8.13
C GLY A 55 0.31 -11.68 8.22
N ILE A 56 1.38 -11.97 7.46
CA ILE A 56 2.64 -11.20 7.53
C ILE A 56 2.57 -9.97 6.60
N GLU A 57 2.86 -8.79 7.14
CA GLU A 57 2.82 -7.52 6.39
C GLU A 57 4.08 -6.67 6.61
N PHE A 58 4.57 -5.99 5.57
CA PHE A 58 5.76 -5.13 5.66
C PHE A 58 5.50 -3.73 5.11
N GLU A 59 6.07 -2.72 5.77
CA GLU A 59 6.07 -1.35 5.27
C GLU A 59 7.11 -1.12 4.16
N ILE A 60 6.79 -0.25 3.20
CA ILE A 60 7.73 0.20 2.17
C ILE A 60 8.30 1.56 2.58
N VAL A 61 9.61 1.59 2.89
CA VAL A 61 10.30 2.81 3.31
C VAL A 61 11.24 3.34 2.22
N PRO A 62 11.49 4.67 2.13
CA PRO A 62 12.25 5.29 1.03
C PRO A 62 13.66 4.74 0.77
N ARG A 63 14.25 4.05 1.75
CA ARG A 63 15.57 3.41 1.65
C ARG A 63 15.54 1.94 2.12
N GLY A 64 14.39 1.28 1.97
CA GLY A 64 14.23 -0.15 2.24
C GLY A 64 14.86 -1.01 1.15
N TYR A 65 14.94 -2.31 1.42
CA TYR A 65 15.28 -3.28 0.38
C TYR A 65 14.15 -3.37 -0.65
N ARG A 66 14.51 -3.75 -1.88
CA ARG A 66 13.50 -4.00 -2.93
C ARG A 66 12.77 -5.30 -2.61
N PRO A 67 11.44 -5.31 -2.49
CA PRO A 67 10.68 -6.51 -2.16
C PRO A 67 11.03 -7.68 -3.08
N GLU A 68 11.12 -7.43 -4.39
CA GLU A 68 11.36 -8.48 -5.38
C GLU A 68 12.72 -9.18 -5.16
N GLN A 69 13.75 -8.41 -4.82
CA GLN A 69 15.09 -8.96 -4.56
C GLN A 69 15.13 -9.78 -3.26
N VAL A 70 14.40 -9.33 -2.24
CA VAL A 70 14.28 -10.05 -0.97
C VAL A 70 13.54 -11.36 -1.17
N ASP A 71 12.41 -11.33 -1.88
CA ASP A 71 11.57 -12.50 -2.15
C ASP A 71 12.32 -13.56 -2.97
N GLU A 72 13.08 -13.15 -4.00
CA GLU A 72 13.92 -14.06 -4.78
C GLU A 72 14.96 -14.78 -3.91
N VAL A 73 15.62 -14.05 -3.02
CA VAL A 73 16.62 -14.62 -2.09
C VAL A 73 15.95 -15.55 -1.08
N ILE A 74 14.82 -15.15 -0.49
CA ILE A 74 14.06 -15.98 0.46
C ILE A 74 13.60 -17.28 -0.21
N ALA A 75 13.04 -17.21 -1.42
CA ALA A 75 12.61 -18.39 -2.17
C ALA A 75 13.79 -19.34 -2.47
N ALA A 76 14.93 -18.79 -2.88
CA ALA A 76 16.14 -19.57 -3.13
C ALA A 76 16.70 -20.24 -1.85
N LEU A 77 16.61 -19.56 -0.71
CA LEU A 77 16.99 -20.11 0.60
C LEU A 77 16.01 -21.20 1.05
N ALA A 78 14.70 -20.96 0.92
CA ALA A 78 13.66 -21.92 1.28
C ALA A 78 13.81 -23.24 0.49
N ALA A 79 14.15 -23.16 -0.80
CA ALA A 79 14.42 -24.35 -1.62
C ALA A 79 15.65 -25.17 -1.18
N ARG A 80 16.54 -24.61 -0.36
CA ARG A 80 17.71 -25.31 0.19
C ARG A 80 17.46 -25.92 1.57
N LEU A 81 16.40 -25.51 2.26
CA LEU A 81 16.06 -26.05 3.57
C LEU A 81 15.42 -27.43 3.37
N PRO A 82 15.83 -28.44 4.16
CA PRO A 82 15.15 -29.72 4.16
C PRO A 82 13.70 -29.53 4.63
N ASP A 83 12.76 -30.21 3.97
CA ASP A 83 11.36 -30.15 4.35
C ASP A 83 11.19 -30.75 5.76
N PRO A 84 10.80 -29.95 6.78
CA PRO A 84 10.69 -30.42 8.14
C PRO A 84 9.59 -31.47 8.33
N LYS A 85 8.72 -31.70 7.33
CA LYS A 85 7.69 -32.75 7.35
C LYS A 85 8.15 -34.11 6.80
N LYS A 86 9.43 -34.30 6.49
CA LYS A 86 9.94 -35.52 5.84
C LYS A 86 10.58 -36.56 6.78
N ASP A 87 10.20 -36.57 8.06
CA ASP A 87 10.52 -37.62 9.03
C ASP A 87 9.25 -38.31 9.55
#